data_AF-A0A372UMZ5-F1
#
_entry.id   AF-A0A372UMZ5-F1
#
_cell.length_a   1.000
_cell.length_b   1.000
_cell.length_c   1.000
_cell.angle_alpha   90.00
_cell.angle_beta   90.00
_cell.angle_gamma   90.00
#
_symmetry.space_group_name_H-M   'P 1'
#
loop_
_entity.id
_entity.type
_entity.pdbx_description
1 polymer ?
#
loop_
_entity_poly.entity_id
_entity_poly.type
_entity_poly.pdbx_seq_one_letter_code
_entity_poly.pdbx_strand_id
1 'polypeptide(L)'
;MKIHVILLAAGNSRRFGSNKLLSLVEGKPMYSHLTEKIEKIAESLPIGEKVLVTQYEEIFESMKKARWTVVRNDAPEEGVSWSIRLGIQSILGKIRKGDAVSFFVCDQPFLKMETIVSFLSEYAASGKGIGCLTYKEQWGNPVVFSEVYLKELLSLSGDVGGKKVMKQHLQDTFFGEAASRQELEDMDYAPESKMCEHTDVWKIKQGDPVFFGSLCNAVGILPGRDKIISVVGAGGKTTTCYRLAKELALLGQKVIVTTTTHMWKSTEDFVEWNAESEYGSSTDFFRDFAERLERKRILTVGVSCENGKICGIPSENYETLCSLADVLIVEADGAKGKDIKIPAAHEPVIFPGTDIVIGVFGYPAVGHSIEEAGFRPEMLAAFLGKGTEEKIKWEDLLYIAGSDEGLKKNVKGSYTVLINRVPVGRFPDGGPEEIIFCEQIEIVSEKNDRAD
;
A
#
# COMPACT_ATOMS: atom_id res chain seq x y z
N MET A 1 -36.79 18.91 12.53
CA MET A 1 -35.88 17.90 13.10
C MET A 1 -34.46 18.41 12.95
N LYS A 2 -33.64 18.37 14.00
CA LYS A 2 -32.18 18.51 13.84
C LYS A 2 -31.54 17.13 13.78
N ILE A 3 -30.46 17.02 13.00
CA ILE A 3 -29.65 15.79 12.95
C ILE A 3 -28.29 16.12 13.56
N HIS A 4 -28.01 15.54 14.72
CA HIS A 4 -26.68 15.56 15.33
C HIS A 4 -25.79 14.55 14.60
N VAL A 5 -24.52 14.85 14.45
CA VAL A 5 -23.58 14.03 13.68
C VAL A 5 -22.48 13.54 14.60
N ILE A 6 -22.26 12.23 14.64
CA ILE A 6 -21.19 11.58 15.39
C ILE A 6 -20.28 10.85 14.40
N LEU A 7 -19.02 11.27 14.34
CA LEU A 7 -17.96 10.64 13.56
C LEU A 7 -17.18 9.69 14.46
N LEU A 8 -17.16 8.42 14.11
CA LEU A 8 -16.39 7.38 14.78
C LEU A 8 -15.00 7.31 14.12
N ALA A 9 -13.99 7.81 14.84
CA ALA A 9 -12.59 7.89 14.41
C ALA A 9 -11.65 7.16 15.39
N ALA A 10 -12.17 6.16 16.12
CA ALA A 10 -11.44 5.43 17.16
C ALA A 10 -11.09 3.97 16.79
N GLY A 11 -11.22 3.58 15.52
CA GLY A 11 -10.92 2.21 15.07
C GLY A 11 -9.43 1.86 15.16
N ASN A 12 -9.10 0.64 15.59
CA ASN A 12 -7.74 0.25 15.99
C ASN A 12 -6.69 0.09 14.87
N SER A 13 -6.97 0.46 13.61
CA SER A 13 -6.03 0.42 12.45
C SER A 13 -5.11 -0.83 12.38
N ARG A 14 -5.53 -1.99 12.92
CA ARG A 14 -4.65 -3.14 13.22
C ARG A 14 -3.98 -3.76 11.99
N ARG A 15 -4.59 -3.57 10.81
CA ARG A 15 -4.13 -4.07 9.51
C ARG A 15 -3.25 -3.06 8.75
N PHE A 16 -3.13 -1.82 9.23
CA PHE A 16 -2.54 -0.68 8.51
C PHE A 16 -1.12 -0.30 8.99
N GLY A 17 -0.62 -0.91 10.07
CA GLY A 17 0.71 -0.67 10.66
C GLY A 17 0.93 0.74 11.27
N SER A 18 0.01 1.68 11.01
CA SER A 18 0.01 3.08 11.46
C SER A 18 -1.43 3.60 11.53
N ASN A 19 -1.66 4.79 12.08
CA ASN A 19 -3.01 5.39 12.11
C ASN A 19 -3.51 5.66 10.67
N LYS A 20 -4.52 4.89 10.21
CA LYS A 20 -5.06 5.01 8.86
C LYS A 20 -5.73 6.35 8.60
N LEU A 21 -6.34 6.93 9.62
CA LEU A 21 -7.09 8.18 9.51
C LEU A 21 -6.18 9.37 9.22
N LEU A 22 -4.91 9.31 9.61
CA LEU A 22 -3.90 10.33 9.31
C LEU A 22 -3.21 10.13 7.95
N SER A 23 -3.47 9.02 7.26
CA SER A 23 -2.94 8.83 5.91
C SER A 23 -3.55 9.83 4.93
N LEU A 24 -2.74 10.31 3.99
CA LEU A 24 -3.21 11.25 2.99
C LEU A 24 -4.03 10.49 1.94
N VAL A 25 -5.22 10.98 1.62
CA VAL A 25 -6.04 10.61 0.46
C VAL A 25 -6.19 11.89 -0.35
N GLU A 26 -5.85 11.89 -1.63
CA GLU A 26 -5.92 13.11 -2.48
C GLU A 26 -5.23 14.33 -1.84
N GLY A 27 -4.07 14.10 -1.20
CA GLY A 27 -3.27 15.15 -0.55
C GLY A 27 -3.76 15.63 0.83
N LYS A 28 -4.83 15.04 1.40
CA LYS A 28 -5.37 15.44 2.71
C LYS A 28 -5.54 14.25 3.66
N PRO A 29 -5.40 14.42 4.99
CA PRO A 29 -5.66 13.33 5.95
C PRO A 29 -7.04 12.72 5.75
N MET A 30 -7.16 11.39 5.73
CA MET A 30 -8.41 10.67 5.45
C MET A 30 -9.59 11.16 6.29
N TYR A 31 -9.39 11.39 7.60
CA TYR A 31 -10.47 11.89 8.48
C TYR A 31 -11.01 13.26 8.05
N SER A 32 -10.17 14.08 7.42
CA SER A 32 -10.51 15.45 7.03
C SER A 32 -11.50 15.52 5.88
N HIS A 33 -11.51 14.51 4.99
CA HIS A 33 -12.45 14.45 3.87
C HIS A 33 -13.89 14.51 4.32
N LEU A 34 -14.23 13.72 5.34
CA LEU A 34 -15.58 13.69 5.86
C LEU A 34 -15.89 14.89 6.75
N THR A 35 -14.96 15.31 7.61
CA THR A 35 -15.22 16.47 8.49
C THR A 35 -15.43 17.76 7.70
N GLU A 36 -14.65 18.00 6.64
CA GLU A 36 -14.84 19.13 5.73
C GLU A 36 -16.19 19.08 5.00
N LYS A 37 -16.62 17.89 4.55
CA LYS A 37 -17.95 17.70 3.92
C LYS A 37 -19.07 18.01 4.91
N ILE A 38 -19.00 17.51 6.15
CA ILE A 38 -20.01 17.76 7.18
C ILE A 38 -20.09 19.24 7.56
N GLU A 39 -18.95 19.95 7.63
CA GLU A 39 -18.94 21.39 7.85
C GLU A 39 -19.73 22.13 6.78
N LYS A 40 -19.44 21.86 5.50
CA LYS A 40 -20.17 22.47 4.38
C LYS A 40 -21.65 22.11 4.38
N ILE A 41 -21.99 20.86 4.69
CA ILE A 41 -23.39 20.41 4.75
C ILE A 41 -24.14 21.15 5.87
N ALA A 42 -23.49 21.41 7.01
CA ALA A 42 -24.09 22.12 8.14
C ALA A 42 -24.49 23.57 7.82
N GLU A 43 -24.00 24.16 6.72
CA GLU A 43 -24.44 25.47 6.23
C GLU A 43 -25.83 25.42 5.55
N SER A 44 -26.26 24.24 5.08
CA SER A 44 -27.47 24.06 4.25
C SER A 44 -28.52 23.14 4.86
N LEU A 45 -28.13 22.25 5.76
CA LEU A 45 -29.03 21.35 6.48
C LEU A 45 -29.09 21.68 7.98
N PRO A 46 -30.19 21.35 8.69
CA PRO A 46 -30.34 21.59 10.12
C PRO A 46 -29.49 20.62 10.96
N ILE A 47 -28.18 20.65 10.77
CA ILE A 47 -27.21 19.87 11.53
C ILE A 47 -27.09 20.47 12.94
N GLY A 48 -27.20 19.60 13.94
CA GLY A 48 -27.07 19.96 15.35
C GLY A 48 -25.61 19.95 15.79
N GLU A 49 -25.33 19.14 16.80
CA GLU A 49 -23.97 18.97 17.32
C GLU A 49 -23.13 18.12 16.36
N LYS A 50 -21.88 18.54 16.16
CA LYS A 50 -20.86 17.80 15.42
C LYS A 50 -19.88 17.22 16.42
N VAL A 51 -19.88 15.90 16.56
CA VAL A 51 -19.06 15.17 17.51
C VAL A 51 -18.07 14.29 16.76
N LEU A 52 -16.82 14.26 17.22
CA LEU A 52 -15.82 13.31 16.75
C LEU A 52 -15.25 12.52 17.94
N VAL A 53 -15.30 11.20 17.86
CA VAL A 53 -14.77 10.29 18.89
C VAL A 53 -13.48 9.68 18.37
N THR A 54 -12.36 9.93 19.05
CA THR A 54 -11.02 9.50 18.60
C THR A 54 -10.16 9.04 19.76
N GLN A 55 -9.28 8.07 19.52
CA GLN A 55 -8.20 7.69 20.44
C GLN A 55 -6.89 8.43 20.15
N TYR A 56 -6.82 9.16 19.04
CA TYR A 56 -5.60 9.76 18.50
C TYR A 56 -5.50 11.25 18.82
N GLU A 57 -4.38 11.66 19.43
CA GLU A 57 -4.13 13.01 19.92
C GLU A 57 -4.09 14.05 18.79
N GLU A 58 -3.50 13.70 17.64
CA GLU A 58 -3.36 14.60 16.50
C GLU A 58 -4.72 14.99 15.91
N ILE A 59 -5.63 14.01 15.82
CA ILE A 59 -7.01 14.24 15.38
C ILE A 59 -7.76 15.03 16.45
N PHE A 60 -7.52 14.72 17.73
CA PHE A 60 -8.16 15.43 18.85
C PHE A 60 -7.86 16.93 18.80
N GLU A 61 -6.59 17.30 18.73
CA GLU A 61 -6.14 18.68 18.70
C GLU A 61 -6.58 19.42 17.42
N SER A 62 -6.49 18.76 16.26
CA SER A 62 -6.95 19.33 14.98
C SER A 62 -8.44 19.70 15.01
N MET A 63 -9.28 18.76 15.45
CA MET A 63 -10.73 18.94 15.43
C MET A 63 -11.23 19.88 16.53
N LYS A 64 -10.52 19.95 17.66
CA LYS A 64 -10.79 20.93 18.71
C LYS A 64 -10.54 22.36 18.21
N LYS A 65 -9.47 22.58 17.43
CA LYS A 65 -9.22 23.87 16.75
C LYS A 65 -10.32 24.22 15.74
N ALA A 66 -10.87 23.20 15.07
CA ALA A 66 -12.01 23.34 14.17
C ALA A 66 -13.37 23.51 14.88
N ARG A 67 -13.39 23.65 16.21
CA ARG A 67 -14.60 23.86 17.05
C ARG A 67 -15.61 22.70 17.01
N TRP A 68 -15.15 21.48 16.77
CA TRP A 68 -15.96 20.28 16.98
C TRP A 68 -16.04 19.94 18.47
N THR A 69 -17.12 19.25 18.87
CA THR A 69 -17.11 18.53 20.15
C THR A 69 -16.25 17.29 19.96
N VAL A 70 -15.08 17.22 20.59
CA VAL A 70 -14.17 16.08 20.43
C VAL A 70 -14.11 15.27 21.72
N VAL A 71 -14.32 13.97 21.61
CA VAL A 71 -14.34 13.03 22.73
C VAL A 71 -13.18 12.07 22.59
N ARG A 72 -12.35 12.00 23.63
CA ARG A 72 -11.23 11.06 23.71
C ARG A 72 -11.77 9.66 24.05
N ASN A 73 -11.34 8.65 23.30
CA ASN A 73 -11.60 7.26 23.60
C ASN A 73 -10.31 6.59 24.12
N ASP A 74 -10.20 6.48 25.44
CA ASP A 74 -9.05 5.87 26.11
C ASP A 74 -9.16 4.34 26.27
N ALA A 75 -10.25 3.72 25.82
CA ALA A 75 -10.48 2.27 25.89
C ALA A 75 -11.03 1.70 24.56
N PRO A 76 -10.30 1.83 23.44
CA PRO A 76 -10.76 1.37 22.13
C PRO A 76 -10.91 -0.17 22.03
N GLU A 77 -10.33 -0.93 22.96
CA GLU A 77 -10.48 -2.38 23.11
C GLU A 77 -11.90 -2.81 23.51
N GLU A 78 -12.70 -1.92 24.10
CA GLU A 78 -14.11 -2.16 24.44
C GLU A 78 -15.02 -2.23 23.20
N GLY A 79 -14.46 -1.99 22.01
CA GLY A 79 -15.13 -2.13 20.72
C GLY A 79 -15.92 -0.91 20.28
N VAL A 80 -16.56 -1.00 19.11
CA VAL A 80 -17.30 0.12 18.52
C VAL A 80 -18.46 0.62 19.40
N SER A 81 -19.07 -0.25 20.23
CA SER A 81 -20.18 0.18 21.09
C SER A 81 -19.73 1.21 22.13
N TRP A 82 -18.47 1.15 22.59
CA TRP A 82 -17.90 2.14 23.49
C TRP A 82 -17.78 3.52 22.83
N SER A 83 -17.31 3.54 21.58
CA SER A 83 -17.22 4.78 20.80
C SER A 83 -18.61 5.42 20.56
N ILE A 84 -19.62 4.60 20.26
CA ILE A 84 -21.02 5.03 20.13
C ILE A 84 -21.51 5.65 21.45
N ARG A 85 -21.27 4.97 22.59
CA ARG A 85 -21.67 5.46 23.91
C ARG A 85 -21.04 6.81 24.24
N LEU A 86 -19.72 6.92 24.08
CA LEU A 86 -18.99 8.17 24.28
C LEU A 86 -19.55 9.32 23.45
N GLY A 87 -19.79 9.06 22.16
CA GLY A 87 -20.38 10.04 21.24
C GLY A 87 -21.75 10.53 21.72
N ILE A 88 -22.68 9.61 21.99
CA ILE A 88 -24.05 9.96 22.44
C ILE A 88 -24.01 10.71 23.77
N GLN A 89 -23.25 10.21 24.76
CA GLN A 89 -23.19 10.79 26.10
C GLN A 89 -22.68 12.23 26.08
N SER A 90 -21.74 12.56 25.19
CA SER A 90 -21.18 13.92 25.07
C SER A 90 -22.22 14.99 24.68
N ILE A 91 -23.33 14.58 24.07
CA ILE A 91 -24.38 15.49 23.58
C ILE A 91 -25.78 15.15 24.10
N LEU A 92 -25.91 14.19 25.02
CA LEU A 92 -27.21 13.68 25.47
C LEU A 92 -28.14 14.79 26.00
N GLY A 93 -27.59 15.76 26.74
CA GLY A 93 -28.33 16.92 27.24
C GLY A 93 -28.73 17.95 26.18
N LYS A 94 -28.24 17.80 24.94
CA LYS A 94 -28.50 18.71 23.81
C LYS A 94 -29.50 18.12 22.80
N ILE A 95 -29.69 16.81 22.81
CA ILE A 95 -30.65 16.11 21.93
C ILE A 95 -32.06 16.33 22.47
N ARG A 96 -32.98 16.82 21.62
CA ARG A 96 -34.38 17.06 21.98
C ARG A 96 -35.29 16.01 21.38
N LYS A 97 -36.54 15.98 21.85
CA LYS A 97 -37.59 15.15 21.24
C LYS A 97 -37.78 15.55 19.77
N GLY A 98 -37.79 14.58 18.87
CA GLY A 98 -37.85 14.75 17.42
C GLY A 98 -36.53 15.13 16.75
N ASP A 99 -35.39 15.04 17.46
CA ASP A 99 -34.05 15.09 16.87
C ASP A 99 -33.55 13.68 16.54
N ALA A 100 -32.51 13.60 15.71
CA ALA A 100 -31.87 12.34 15.37
C ALA A 100 -30.34 12.44 15.47
N VAL A 101 -29.68 11.28 15.52
CA VAL A 101 -28.23 11.16 15.56
C VAL A 101 -27.77 10.30 14.38
N SER A 102 -26.96 10.89 13.50
CA SER A 102 -26.32 10.22 12.38
C SER A 102 -24.91 9.79 12.76
N PHE A 103 -24.60 8.51 12.56
CA PHE A 103 -23.29 7.94 12.76
C PHE A 103 -22.58 7.78 11.43
N PHE A 104 -21.36 8.29 11.38
CA PHE A 104 -20.45 8.11 10.26
C PHE A 104 -19.16 7.45 10.73
N VAL A 105 -18.44 6.87 9.78
CA VAL A 105 -17.08 6.36 9.96
C VAL A 105 -16.11 7.20 9.12
N CYS A 106 -14.93 7.48 9.66
CA CYS A 106 -13.97 8.38 9.01
C CYS A 106 -13.06 7.70 7.97
N ASP A 107 -13.27 6.41 7.72
CA ASP A 107 -12.50 5.60 6.76
C ASP A 107 -13.21 5.39 5.42
N GLN A 108 -14.30 6.12 5.14
CA GLN A 108 -15.00 6.13 3.85
C GLN A 108 -14.80 7.46 3.11
N PRO A 109 -13.58 7.76 2.58
CA PRO A 109 -13.28 9.08 2.02
C PRO A 109 -14.05 9.39 0.73
N PHE A 110 -14.47 8.36 -0.01
CA PHE A 110 -15.17 8.51 -1.28
C PHE A 110 -16.67 8.82 -1.15
N LEU A 111 -17.25 8.75 0.06
CA LEU A 111 -18.65 9.10 0.29
C LEU A 111 -18.92 10.54 -0.15
N LYS A 112 -19.83 10.73 -1.12
CA LYS A 112 -20.05 12.03 -1.75
C LYS A 112 -20.93 12.96 -0.94
N MET A 113 -20.72 14.27 -1.10
CA MET A 113 -21.50 15.29 -0.40
C MET A 113 -22.98 15.23 -0.80
N GLU A 114 -23.24 15.02 -2.09
CA GLU A 114 -24.57 14.91 -2.68
C GLU A 114 -25.33 13.73 -2.07
N THR A 115 -24.67 12.59 -1.93
CA THR A 115 -25.24 11.38 -1.30
C THR A 115 -25.61 11.63 0.15
N ILE A 116 -24.74 12.29 0.92
CA ILE A 116 -25.04 12.62 2.33
C ILE A 116 -26.25 13.56 2.41
N VAL A 117 -26.29 14.60 1.57
CA VAL A 117 -27.39 15.57 1.56
C VAL A 117 -28.71 14.90 1.19
N SER A 118 -28.73 14.09 0.13
CA SER A 118 -29.92 13.34 -0.32
C SER A 118 -30.41 12.41 0.79
N PHE A 119 -29.51 11.58 1.33
CA PHE A 119 -29.82 10.62 2.37
C PHE A 119 -30.41 11.26 3.64
N LEU A 120 -29.78 12.30 4.17
CA LEU A 120 -30.26 12.97 5.39
C LEU A 120 -31.59 13.69 5.16
N SER A 121 -31.79 14.28 3.99
CA SER A 121 -33.03 14.97 3.63
C SER A 121 -34.19 13.99 3.41
N GLU A 122 -33.94 12.89 2.71
CA GLU A 122 -34.92 11.84 2.48
C GLU A 122 -35.30 11.11 3.76
N TYR A 123 -34.31 10.80 4.62
CA TYR A 123 -34.58 10.29 5.97
C TYR A 123 -35.50 11.24 6.74
N ALA A 124 -35.21 12.55 6.73
CA ALA A 124 -36.04 13.55 7.39
C ALA A 124 -37.47 13.61 6.86
N ALA A 125 -37.66 13.42 5.56
CA ALA A 125 -38.97 13.40 4.92
C ALA A 125 -39.72 12.06 5.12
N SER A 126 -39.00 10.97 5.35
CA SER A 126 -39.57 9.61 5.43
C SER A 126 -40.49 9.39 6.63
N GLY A 127 -40.32 10.16 7.71
CA GLY A 127 -41.00 9.96 8.99
C GLY A 127 -40.59 8.69 9.74
N LYS A 128 -39.57 7.96 9.25
CA LYS A 128 -39.01 6.76 9.89
C LYS A 128 -38.07 7.14 11.03
N GLY A 129 -37.98 6.28 12.03
CA GLY A 129 -37.09 6.49 13.16
C GLY A 129 -35.65 6.01 12.94
N ILE A 130 -35.37 5.22 11.90
CA ILE A 130 -34.01 4.80 11.53
C ILE A 130 -33.79 5.06 10.03
N GLY A 131 -32.58 5.50 9.67
CA GLY A 131 -32.13 5.62 8.28
C GLY A 131 -30.84 4.84 8.07
N CYS A 132 -30.69 4.12 6.96
CA CYS A 132 -29.44 3.45 6.61
C CYS A 132 -29.13 3.65 5.13
N LEU A 133 -27.90 4.07 4.83
CA LEU A 133 -27.43 4.13 3.45
C LEU A 133 -27.12 2.71 2.95
N THR A 134 -27.56 2.38 1.74
CA THR A 134 -27.40 1.07 1.11
C THR A 134 -26.82 1.17 -0.29
N TYR A 135 -26.23 0.08 -0.78
CA TYR A 135 -25.91 -0.09 -2.20
C TYR A 135 -26.24 -1.51 -2.61
N LYS A 136 -27.16 -1.70 -3.56
CA LYS A 136 -27.61 -3.03 -4.01
C LYS A 136 -27.91 -3.96 -2.83
N GLU A 137 -28.76 -3.50 -1.91
CA GLU A 137 -29.20 -4.22 -0.70
C GLU A 137 -28.13 -4.41 0.39
N GLN A 138 -26.88 -3.98 0.17
CA GLN A 138 -25.83 -4.03 1.19
C GLN A 138 -25.92 -2.80 2.09
N TRP A 139 -26.04 -3.02 3.40
CA TRP A 139 -26.13 -1.96 4.40
C TRP A 139 -24.78 -1.32 4.68
N GLY A 140 -24.70 0.00 4.57
CA GLY A 140 -23.50 0.81 4.76
C GLY A 140 -23.59 1.78 5.92
N ASN A 141 -22.69 2.76 5.90
CA ASN A 141 -22.76 3.98 6.69
C ASN A 141 -23.04 5.16 5.73
N PRO A 142 -23.59 6.28 6.20
CA PRO A 142 -24.06 6.53 7.55
C PRO A 142 -25.32 5.73 7.94
N VAL A 143 -25.55 5.65 9.25
CA VAL A 143 -26.81 5.18 9.85
C VAL A 143 -27.34 6.24 10.80
N VAL A 144 -28.62 6.57 10.69
CA VAL A 144 -29.31 7.59 11.50
C VAL A 144 -30.29 6.91 12.44
N PHE A 145 -30.37 7.39 13.67
CA PHE A 145 -31.32 6.94 14.67
C PHE A 145 -32.00 8.15 15.31
N SER A 146 -33.34 8.16 15.35
CA SER A 146 -34.09 9.12 16.13
C SER A 146 -33.82 8.94 17.63
N GLU A 147 -34.20 9.94 18.42
CA GLU A 147 -33.94 9.98 19.85
C GLU A 147 -34.52 8.78 20.62
N VAL A 148 -35.57 8.15 20.09
CA VAL A 148 -36.25 7.01 20.73
C VAL A 148 -35.36 5.78 20.84
N TYR A 149 -34.40 5.61 19.91
CA TYR A 149 -33.49 4.46 19.86
C TYR A 149 -32.19 4.67 20.64
N LEU A 150 -31.96 5.86 21.21
CA LEU A 150 -30.69 6.16 21.91
C LEU A 150 -30.47 5.25 23.12
N LYS A 151 -31.52 4.85 23.84
CA LYS A 151 -31.41 3.91 24.95
C LYS A 151 -30.91 2.53 24.51
N GLU A 152 -31.35 2.06 23.35
CA GLU A 152 -30.91 0.79 22.78
C GLU A 152 -29.46 0.88 22.26
N LEU A 153 -29.08 2.01 21.66
CA LEU A 153 -27.69 2.23 21.28
C LEU A 153 -26.75 2.28 22.50
N LEU A 154 -27.20 2.92 23.59
CA LEU A 154 -26.44 2.99 24.85
C LEU A 154 -26.34 1.65 25.58
N SER A 155 -27.19 0.66 25.26
CA SER A 155 -27.12 -0.68 25.86
C SER A 155 -26.25 -1.66 25.07
N LEU A 156 -25.70 -1.25 23.91
CA LEU A 156 -24.78 -2.06 23.13
C LEU A 156 -23.45 -2.30 23.89
N SER A 157 -22.93 -3.52 23.79
CA SER A 157 -21.66 -3.94 24.40
C SER A 157 -20.75 -4.65 23.39
N GLY A 158 -19.44 -4.50 23.60
CA GLY A 158 -18.39 -5.11 22.79
C GLY A 158 -18.30 -4.51 21.38
N ASP A 159 -17.78 -5.32 20.45
CA ASP A 159 -17.57 -4.91 19.06
C ASP A 159 -18.85 -5.00 18.20
N VAL A 160 -19.89 -4.32 18.66
CA VAL A 160 -21.23 -4.36 18.09
C VAL A 160 -21.71 -2.94 17.78
N GLY A 161 -21.87 -2.65 16.48
CA GLY A 161 -22.33 -1.34 16.00
C GLY A 161 -23.86 -1.17 15.99
N GLY A 162 -24.31 0.05 15.65
CA GLY A 162 -25.73 0.42 15.59
C GLY A 162 -26.58 -0.43 14.64
N LYS A 163 -25.97 -1.05 13.61
CA LYS A 163 -26.67 -1.98 12.70
C LYS A 163 -27.39 -3.12 13.43
N LYS A 164 -26.97 -3.50 14.66
CA LYS A 164 -27.69 -4.48 15.49
C LYS A 164 -29.05 -3.97 15.98
N VAL A 165 -29.16 -2.68 16.30
CA VAL A 165 -30.44 -2.04 16.67
C VAL A 165 -31.33 -1.94 15.44
N MET A 166 -30.79 -1.45 14.31
CA MET A 166 -31.52 -1.36 13.04
C MET A 166 -32.13 -2.70 12.61
N LYS A 167 -31.37 -3.81 12.71
CA LYS A 167 -31.87 -5.17 12.39
C LYS A 167 -33.16 -5.56 13.14
N GLN A 168 -33.40 -4.99 14.31
CA GLN A 168 -34.58 -5.29 15.14
C GLN A 168 -35.79 -4.42 14.75
N HIS A 169 -35.57 -3.36 13.97
CA HIS A 169 -36.55 -2.32 13.64
C HIS A 169 -36.61 -2.04 12.14
N LEU A 170 -36.48 -3.08 11.31
CA LEU A 170 -36.48 -2.95 9.84
C LEU A 170 -37.77 -2.28 9.31
N GLN A 171 -38.91 -2.50 9.96
CA GLN A 171 -40.18 -1.85 9.61
C GLN A 171 -40.17 -0.33 9.82
N ASP A 172 -39.31 0.16 10.70
CA ASP A 172 -39.11 1.60 10.98
C ASP A 172 -37.79 2.12 10.40
N THR A 173 -37.22 1.40 9.43
CA THR A 173 -35.98 1.80 8.75
C THR A 173 -36.29 2.31 7.34
N PHE A 174 -35.82 3.52 7.06
CA PHE A 174 -35.67 4.07 5.72
C PHE A 174 -34.32 3.63 5.13
N PHE A 175 -34.32 3.15 3.90
CA PHE A 175 -33.09 2.81 3.16
C PHE A 175 -32.88 3.83 2.05
N GLY A 176 -31.79 4.60 2.14
CA GLY A 176 -31.37 5.49 1.06
C GLY A 176 -30.31 4.80 0.22
N GLU A 177 -30.26 5.08 -1.09
CA GLU A 177 -29.34 4.41 -2.01
C GLU A 177 -28.10 5.27 -2.29
N ALA A 178 -26.91 4.70 -2.12
CA ALA A 178 -25.64 5.31 -2.53
C ALA A 178 -25.48 5.24 -4.05
N ALA A 179 -24.83 6.26 -4.64
CA ALA A 179 -24.68 6.30 -6.10
C ALA A 179 -23.69 5.24 -6.65
N SER A 180 -22.81 4.71 -5.80
CA SER A 180 -21.87 3.65 -6.19
C SER A 180 -21.40 2.82 -5.00
N ARG A 181 -20.87 1.63 -5.27
CA ARG A 181 -20.27 0.76 -4.25
C ARG A 181 -19.14 1.44 -3.49
N GLN A 182 -18.31 2.19 -4.21
CA GLN A 182 -17.11 2.88 -3.71
C GLN A 182 -17.42 3.84 -2.54
N GLU A 183 -18.64 4.39 -2.49
CA GLU A 183 -19.05 5.32 -1.43
C GLU A 183 -19.26 4.64 -0.07
N LEU A 184 -19.52 3.33 -0.07
CA LEU A 184 -19.70 2.53 1.15
C LEU A 184 -18.46 1.72 1.52
N GLU A 185 -17.42 1.76 0.69
CA GLU A 185 -16.20 0.99 0.90
C GLU A 185 -15.30 1.65 1.95
N ASP A 186 -14.97 0.87 2.97
CA ASP A 186 -13.98 1.25 3.96
C ASP A 186 -12.59 1.19 3.33
N MET A 187 -11.82 2.26 3.48
CA MET A 187 -10.42 2.32 3.07
C MET A 187 -9.58 1.59 4.12
N ASP A 188 -9.49 0.27 3.96
CA ASP A 188 -8.67 -0.64 4.77
C ASP A 188 -7.23 -0.79 4.23
N TYR A 189 -6.96 -0.19 3.06
CA TYR A 189 -5.65 -0.19 2.40
C TYR A 189 -5.06 1.23 2.41
N ALA A 190 -3.73 1.33 2.50
CA ALA A 190 -3.06 2.63 2.42
C ALA A 190 -3.45 3.32 1.10
N PRO A 191 -3.99 4.55 1.12
CA PRO A 191 -4.08 5.34 -0.10
C PRO A 191 -2.69 5.42 -0.73
N GLU A 192 -2.63 5.50 -2.06
CA GLU A 192 -1.37 5.52 -2.84
C GLU A 192 -0.32 6.52 -2.28
N SER A 193 -0.75 7.58 -1.60
CA SER A 193 0.11 8.55 -0.91
C SER A 193 0.76 8.06 0.40
N LYS A 194 0.55 6.80 0.81
CA LYS A 194 1.37 6.10 1.81
C LYS A 194 2.19 4.96 1.18
N MET A 195 2.27 4.85 -0.15
CA MET A 195 3.09 3.83 -0.82
C MET A 195 4.58 3.92 -0.50
N CYS A 196 5.09 5.08 -0.06
CA CYS A 196 6.43 5.23 0.51
C CYS A 196 6.47 6.55 1.31
N GLU A 197 7.02 6.55 2.52
CA GLU A 197 7.47 7.80 3.18
C GLU A 197 8.66 8.47 2.45
N HIS A 198 9.04 7.94 1.28
CA HIS A 198 9.99 8.50 0.32
C HIS A 198 9.36 8.55 -1.07
N THR A 199 8.87 9.73 -1.45
CA THR A 199 8.33 10.04 -2.78
C THR A 199 9.48 10.46 -3.70
N ASP A 200 10.22 9.48 -4.20
CA ASP A 200 11.54 9.69 -4.81
C ASP A 200 11.71 9.09 -6.23
N VAL A 201 10.61 8.77 -6.92
CA VAL A 201 10.63 8.12 -8.24
C VAL A 201 10.23 9.08 -9.35
N TRP A 202 11.08 9.16 -10.38
CA TRP A 202 11.01 10.14 -11.45
C TRP A 202 11.26 9.49 -12.82
N LYS A 203 10.74 10.11 -13.90
CA LYS A 203 11.17 9.86 -15.29
C LYS A 203 11.39 11.18 -16.01
N ILE A 204 12.18 11.18 -17.07
CA ILE A 204 12.27 12.34 -17.98
C ILE A 204 11.19 12.20 -19.05
N LYS A 205 10.33 13.21 -19.22
CA LYS A 205 9.39 13.31 -20.34
C LYS A 205 9.56 14.66 -21.02
N GLN A 206 9.78 14.65 -22.34
CA GLN A 206 9.98 15.87 -23.13
C GLN A 206 11.10 16.78 -22.58
N GLY A 207 12.12 16.18 -21.96
CA GLY A 207 13.25 16.89 -21.35
C GLY A 207 13.04 17.33 -19.91
N ASP A 208 11.83 17.19 -19.36
CA ASP A 208 11.53 17.60 -17.98
C ASP A 208 11.40 16.39 -17.03
N PRO A 209 11.91 16.48 -15.79
CA PRO A 209 11.67 15.46 -14.78
C PRO A 209 10.20 15.47 -14.32
N VAL A 210 9.53 14.35 -14.50
CA VAL A 210 8.16 14.09 -14.08
C VAL A 210 8.17 13.14 -12.89
N PHE A 211 7.47 13.53 -11.84
CA PHE A 211 7.28 12.73 -10.64
C PHE A 211 6.22 11.64 -10.84
N PHE A 212 6.50 10.41 -10.40
CA PHE A 212 5.62 9.24 -10.62
C PHE A 212 4.98 8.65 -9.35
N GLY A 213 5.34 9.11 -8.15
CA GLY A 213 4.74 8.63 -6.90
C GLY A 213 5.31 7.31 -6.42
N SER A 214 5.16 6.26 -7.22
CA SER A 214 5.53 4.89 -6.89
C SER A 214 6.38 4.24 -7.98
N LEU A 215 7.17 3.23 -7.59
CA LEU A 215 7.94 2.45 -8.54
C LEU A 215 7.03 1.62 -9.45
N CYS A 216 5.91 1.10 -8.94
CA CYS A 216 4.93 0.36 -9.75
C CYS A 216 4.35 1.21 -10.88
N ASN A 217 3.99 2.46 -10.59
CA ASN A 217 3.47 3.40 -11.60
C ASN A 217 4.54 3.78 -12.61
N ALA A 218 5.77 4.01 -12.15
CA ALA A 218 6.89 4.32 -13.03
C ALA A 218 7.23 3.15 -13.96
N VAL A 219 7.24 1.92 -13.46
CA VAL A 219 7.43 0.72 -14.30
C VAL A 219 6.22 0.49 -15.23
N GLY A 220 5.03 0.94 -14.83
CA GLY A 220 3.79 0.70 -15.56
C GLY A 220 3.20 -0.68 -15.30
N ILE A 221 3.38 -1.20 -14.08
CA ILE A 221 2.84 -2.49 -13.67
C ILE A 221 1.31 -2.39 -13.58
N LEU A 222 0.61 -3.34 -14.19
CA LEU A 222 -0.84 -3.45 -14.18
C LEU A 222 -1.26 -4.65 -13.31
N PRO A 223 -1.71 -4.41 -12.05
CA PRO A 223 -2.17 -5.47 -11.17
C PRO A 223 -3.25 -6.35 -11.81
N GLY A 224 -3.13 -7.67 -11.65
CA GLY A 224 -4.04 -8.66 -12.26
C GLY A 224 -3.74 -9.00 -13.73
N ARG A 225 -2.89 -8.23 -14.42
CA ARG A 225 -2.39 -8.55 -15.76
C ARG A 225 -0.95 -9.06 -15.71
N ASP A 226 -0.05 -8.27 -15.14
CA ASP A 226 1.37 -8.59 -15.11
C ASP A 226 1.65 -9.48 -13.90
N LYS A 227 2.11 -10.71 -14.16
CA LYS A 227 2.25 -11.76 -13.15
C LYS A 227 3.68 -12.01 -12.77
N ILE A 228 4.64 -11.81 -13.68
CA ILE A 228 6.03 -12.16 -13.43
C ILE A 228 6.94 -10.99 -13.78
N ILE A 229 7.67 -10.51 -12.77
CA ILE A 229 8.60 -9.39 -12.88
C ILE A 229 10.00 -9.89 -12.54
N SER A 230 10.95 -9.75 -13.47
CA SER A 230 12.36 -10.08 -13.22
C SER A 230 13.21 -8.82 -13.04
N VAL A 231 14.02 -8.79 -11.99
CA VAL A 231 14.94 -7.69 -11.71
C VAL A 231 16.37 -8.15 -11.98
N VAL A 232 17.05 -7.51 -12.94
CA VAL A 232 18.41 -7.87 -13.40
C VAL A 232 19.40 -6.73 -13.13
N GLY A 233 20.71 -7.00 -13.28
CA GLY A 233 21.76 -5.97 -13.14
C GLY A 233 22.40 -5.88 -11.75
N ALA A 234 22.62 -4.66 -11.26
CA ALA A 234 23.38 -4.38 -10.05
C ALA A 234 22.91 -3.07 -9.37
N GLY A 235 23.40 -2.78 -8.16
CA GLY A 235 23.11 -1.49 -7.52
C GLY A 235 21.75 -1.32 -6.84
N GLY A 236 21.17 -2.42 -6.31
CA GLY A 236 19.97 -2.37 -5.46
C GLY A 236 18.82 -3.28 -5.89
N LYS A 237 19.11 -4.41 -6.54
CA LYS A 237 18.08 -5.35 -7.02
C LYS A 237 17.17 -5.89 -5.92
N THR A 238 17.75 -6.50 -4.88
CA THR A 238 17.00 -7.02 -3.72
C THR A 238 16.07 -5.95 -3.15
N THR A 239 16.62 -4.76 -2.94
CA THR A 239 15.91 -3.59 -2.44
C THR A 239 14.76 -3.17 -3.37
N THR A 240 14.99 -3.20 -4.69
CA THR A 240 13.98 -2.96 -5.74
C THR A 240 12.87 -4.01 -5.68
N CYS A 241 13.21 -5.30 -5.55
CA CYS A 241 12.25 -6.39 -5.42
C CYS A 241 11.33 -6.17 -4.22
N TYR A 242 11.89 -5.84 -3.05
CA TYR A 242 11.09 -5.61 -1.85
C TYR A 242 10.28 -4.32 -1.88
N ARG A 243 10.77 -3.25 -2.52
CA ARG A 243 9.98 -2.04 -2.74
C ARG A 243 8.76 -2.33 -3.61
N LEU A 244 8.95 -2.99 -4.76
CA LEU A 244 7.85 -3.42 -5.62
C LEU A 244 6.88 -4.34 -4.88
N ALA A 245 7.39 -5.31 -4.10
CA ALA A 245 6.55 -6.22 -3.33
C ALA A 245 5.68 -5.47 -2.32
N LYS A 246 6.26 -4.49 -1.60
CA LYS A 246 5.53 -3.64 -0.66
C LYS A 246 4.47 -2.82 -1.38
N GLU A 247 4.84 -2.13 -2.44
CA GLU A 247 3.91 -1.31 -3.23
C GLU A 247 2.74 -2.14 -3.81
N LEU A 248 3.00 -3.32 -4.36
CA LEU A 248 1.98 -4.23 -4.86
C LEU A 248 1.10 -4.84 -3.76
N ALA A 249 1.68 -5.19 -2.61
CA ALA A 249 0.93 -5.67 -1.46
C ALA A 249 -0.01 -4.60 -0.88
N LEU A 250 0.40 -3.33 -0.93
CA LEU A 250 -0.45 -2.19 -0.58
C LEU A 250 -1.64 -2.05 -1.55
N LEU A 251 -1.47 -2.45 -2.82
CA LEU A 251 -2.55 -2.59 -3.81
C LEU A 251 -3.36 -3.91 -3.65
N GLY A 252 -3.19 -4.60 -2.54
CA GLY A 252 -3.94 -5.82 -2.20
C GLY A 252 -3.43 -7.09 -2.88
N GLN A 253 -2.34 -7.04 -3.66
CA GLN A 253 -1.80 -8.21 -4.34
C GLN A 253 -1.10 -9.15 -3.36
N LYS A 254 -1.25 -10.45 -3.57
CA LYS A 254 -0.37 -11.47 -2.98
C LYS A 254 0.91 -11.54 -3.79
N VAL A 255 2.04 -11.22 -3.18
CA VAL A 255 3.35 -11.15 -3.82
C VAL A 255 4.27 -12.22 -3.26
N ILE A 256 4.93 -12.95 -4.15
CA ILE A 256 6.07 -13.79 -3.79
C ILE A 256 7.34 -13.16 -4.32
N VAL A 257 8.34 -13.01 -3.45
CA VAL A 257 9.71 -12.62 -3.82
C VAL A 257 10.59 -13.86 -3.81
N THR A 258 11.32 -14.11 -4.89
CA THR A 258 12.27 -15.22 -5.01
C THR A 258 13.48 -14.83 -5.83
N THR A 259 14.42 -15.75 -6.04
CA THR A 259 15.63 -15.53 -6.86
C THR A 259 15.85 -16.70 -7.81
N THR A 260 16.57 -16.47 -8.92
CA THR A 260 17.13 -17.55 -9.75
C THR A 260 18.57 -17.89 -9.40
N THR A 261 19.23 -17.06 -8.59
CA THR A 261 20.62 -17.27 -8.17
C THR A 261 20.71 -17.25 -6.66
N HIS A 262 21.30 -16.21 -6.08
CA HIS A 262 21.39 -16.01 -4.65
C HIS A 262 20.94 -14.59 -4.30
N MET A 263 20.10 -14.48 -3.29
CA MET A 263 19.72 -13.21 -2.67
C MET A 263 19.89 -13.29 -1.15
N TRP A 264 19.90 -12.15 -0.48
CA TRP A 264 19.92 -12.14 0.98
C TRP A 264 18.60 -12.71 1.52
N LYS A 265 18.71 -13.54 2.56
CA LYS A 265 17.53 -14.10 3.22
C LYS A 265 16.78 -12.98 3.93
N SER A 266 15.49 -12.85 3.66
CA SER A 266 14.63 -11.96 4.44
C SER A 266 14.57 -12.44 5.89
N THR A 267 14.74 -11.53 6.84
CA THR A 267 14.55 -11.80 8.27
C THR A 267 13.07 -11.93 8.63
N GLU A 268 12.17 -11.37 7.81
CA GLU A 268 10.72 -11.41 7.99
C GLU A 268 10.04 -12.17 6.85
N ASP A 269 9.02 -12.96 7.18
CA ASP A 269 8.12 -13.62 6.21
C ASP A 269 8.81 -14.48 5.14
N PHE A 270 9.95 -15.07 5.51
CA PHE A 270 10.63 -16.09 4.72
C PHE A 270 9.98 -17.47 4.91
N VAL A 271 9.81 -18.19 3.80
CA VAL A 271 9.36 -19.57 3.76
C VAL A 271 10.42 -20.42 3.05
N GLU A 272 10.95 -21.39 3.79
CA GLU A 272 11.87 -22.40 3.25
C GLU A 272 11.13 -23.25 2.22
N TRP A 273 11.63 -23.28 0.99
CA TRP A 273 11.13 -24.20 -0.01
C TRP A 273 11.66 -25.60 0.27
N ASN A 274 10.78 -26.49 0.73
CA ASN A 274 11.13 -27.88 0.98
C ASN A 274 10.11 -28.78 0.26
N ALA A 275 10.48 -29.28 -0.92
CA ALA A 275 9.63 -30.16 -1.72
C ALA A 275 9.53 -31.59 -1.15
N GLU A 276 10.42 -31.95 -0.24
CA GLU A 276 10.40 -33.20 0.52
C GLU A 276 9.98 -32.89 1.97
N SER A 277 8.69 -32.79 2.24
CA SER A 277 8.26 -32.39 3.58
C SER A 277 8.30 -33.55 4.58
N GLU A 278 9.17 -33.40 5.58
CA GLU A 278 8.99 -33.85 6.98
C GLU A 278 7.71 -33.29 7.64
N TYR A 279 6.89 -32.52 6.91
CA TYR A 279 5.50 -32.21 7.27
C TYR A 279 4.57 -33.16 6.51
N GLY A 280 3.65 -33.83 7.22
CA GLY A 280 2.73 -34.80 6.64
C GLY A 280 1.97 -34.25 5.44
N SER A 281 2.05 -34.94 4.30
CA SER A 281 1.41 -34.61 3.01
C SER A 281 1.71 -33.21 2.43
N SER A 282 2.03 -33.15 1.13
CA SER A 282 2.23 -31.89 0.38
C SER A 282 1.07 -30.89 0.54
N THR A 283 -0.14 -31.39 0.79
CA THR A 283 -1.35 -30.60 1.07
C THR A 283 -1.26 -29.68 2.28
N ASP A 284 -0.61 -30.09 3.38
CA ASP A 284 -0.54 -29.26 4.60
C ASP A 284 0.43 -28.09 4.42
N PHE A 285 1.54 -28.28 3.69
CA PHE A 285 2.46 -27.21 3.33
C PHE A 285 1.77 -26.13 2.50
N PHE A 286 1.07 -26.50 1.42
CA PHE A 286 0.40 -25.52 0.57
C PHE A 286 -0.75 -24.80 1.27
N ARG A 287 -1.44 -25.46 2.20
CA ARG A 287 -2.46 -24.80 3.05
C ARG A 287 -1.84 -23.74 3.95
N ASP A 288 -0.80 -24.10 4.72
CA ASP A 288 -0.09 -23.15 5.59
C ASP A 288 0.54 -22.01 4.76
N PHE A 289 1.13 -22.33 3.61
CA PHE A 289 1.67 -21.34 2.69
C PHE A 289 0.59 -20.34 2.24
N ALA A 290 -0.57 -20.85 1.78
CA ALA A 290 -1.66 -20.01 1.33
C ALA A 290 -2.23 -19.14 2.46
N GLU A 291 -2.41 -19.70 3.67
CA GLU A 291 -2.85 -18.94 4.86
C GLU A 291 -1.86 -17.84 5.23
N ARG A 292 -0.55 -18.14 5.21
CA ARG A 292 0.50 -17.15 5.46
C ARG A 292 0.50 -16.06 4.41
N LEU A 293 0.40 -16.41 3.13
CA LEU A 293 0.37 -15.45 2.03
C LEU A 293 -0.87 -14.56 2.09
N GLU A 294 -2.03 -15.12 2.45
CA GLU A 294 -3.27 -14.37 2.64
C GLU A 294 -3.14 -13.36 3.79
N ARG A 295 -2.47 -13.76 4.88
CA ARG A 295 -2.28 -12.91 6.07
C ARG A 295 -1.20 -11.84 5.86
N LYS A 296 -0.06 -12.21 5.29
CA LYS A 296 1.14 -11.36 5.19
C LYS A 296 1.24 -10.57 3.90
N ARG A 297 0.53 -11.01 2.85
CA ARG A 297 0.57 -10.47 1.47
C ARG A 297 1.91 -10.60 0.76
N ILE A 298 3.04 -10.59 1.47
CA ILE A 298 4.37 -10.79 0.90
C ILE A 298 5.00 -12.01 1.57
N LEU A 299 5.51 -12.95 0.76
CA LEU A 299 6.38 -14.01 1.24
C LEU A 299 7.68 -14.02 0.44
N THR A 300 8.81 -14.23 1.12
CA THR A 300 10.07 -14.54 0.44
C THR A 300 10.24 -16.05 0.40
N VAL A 301 10.48 -16.62 -0.79
CA VAL A 301 10.57 -18.07 -0.98
C VAL A 301 11.89 -18.44 -1.64
N GLY A 302 12.57 -19.43 -1.09
CA GLY A 302 13.81 -19.98 -1.63
C GLY A 302 14.33 -21.12 -0.77
N VAL A 303 15.45 -21.69 -1.17
CA VAL A 303 16.18 -22.70 -0.39
C VAL A 303 17.26 -21.98 0.41
N SER A 304 17.36 -22.21 1.72
CA SER A 304 18.43 -21.63 2.53
C SER A 304 19.78 -22.18 2.09
N CYS A 305 20.71 -21.25 1.86
CA CYS A 305 22.09 -21.53 1.50
C CYS A 305 23.02 -20.97 2.62
N GLU A 306 24.31 -21.29 2.59
CA GLU A 306 25.27 -20.79 3.60
C GLU A 306 25.33 -19.25 3.65
N ASN A 307 25.78 -18.69 4.78
CA ASN A 307 26.00 -17.25 5.00
C ASN A 307 24.73 -16.37 4.96
N GLY A 308 23.57 -16.90 5.37
CA GLY A 308 22.35 -16.11 5.48
C GLY A 308 21.74 -15.70 4.14
N LYS A 309 22.05 -16.44 3.06
CA LYS A 309 21.46 -16.24 1.73
C LYS A 309 20.45 -17.32 1.43
N ILE A 310 19.60 -17.05 0.45
CA ILE A 310 18.73 -18.05 -0.16
C ILE A 310 19.11 -18.21 -1.62
N CYS A 311 18.97 -19.43 -2.09
CA CYS A 311 19.13 -19.83 -3.47
C CYS A 311 17.76 -20.09 -4.11
N GLY A 312 17.72 -20.02 -5.45
CA GLY A 312 16.49 -20.24 -6.20
C GLY A 312 15.90 -21.64 -5.99
N ILE A 313 14.59 -21.76 -6.21
CA ILE A 313 13.90 -23.05 -6.15
C ILE A 313 14.12 -23.84 -7.46
N PRO A 314 13.89 -25.17 -7.48
CA PRO A 314 13.96 -25.95 -8.71
C PRO A 314 13.02 -25.41 -9.79
N SER A 315 13.48 -25.45 -11.05
CA SER A 315 12.78 -24.82 -12.18
C SER A 315 11.35 -25.34 -12.39
N GLU A 316 11.11 -26.64 -12.14
CA GLU A 316 9.77 -27.22 -12.27
C GLU A 316 8.73 -26.66 -11.28
N ASN A 317 9.16 -26.01 -10.20
CA ASN A 317 8.28 -25.58 -9.11
C ASN A 317 7.81 -24.12 -9.22
N TYR A 318 8.35 -23.34 -10.17
CA TYR A 318 7.96 -21.94 -10.31
C TYR A 318 6.51 -21.77 -10.79
N GLU A 319 5.99 -22.69 -11.63
CA GLU A 319 4.57 -22.66 -12.03
C GLU A 319 3.64 -22.73 -10.81
N THR A 320 4.03 -23.52 -9.81
CA THR A 320 3.32 -23.59 -8.53
C THR A 320 3.34 -22.24 -7.82
N LEU A 321 4.49 -21.55 -7.71
CA LEU A 321 4.54 -20.21 -7.11
C LEU A 321 3.65 -19.20 -7.86
N CYS A 322 3.68 -19.24 -9.20
CA CYS A 322 2.83 -18.41 -10.06
C CYS A 322 1.32 -18.67 -9.85
N SER A 323 0.93 -19.87 -9.41
CA SER A 323 -0.46 -20.20 -9.12
C SER A 323 -0.95 -19.71 -7.75
N LEU A 324 -0.03 -19.49 -6.82
CA LEU A 324 -0.33 -19.14 -5.42
C LEU A 324 -0.40 -17.62 -5.19
N ALA A 325 0.43 -16.86 -5.91
CA ALA A 325 0.53 -15.41 -5.85
C ALA A 325 -0.14 -14.73 -7.04
N ASP A 326 -0.53 -13.48 -6.84
CA ASP A 326 -1.01 -12.62 -7.93
C ASP A 326 0.17 -12.07 -8.73
N VAL A 327 1.32 -11.83 -8.06
CA VAL A 327 2.58 -11.38 -8.67
C VAL A 327 3.78 -12.12 -8.11
N LEU A 328 4.65 -12.59 -8.99
CA LEU A 328 5.95 -13.19 -8.69
C LEU A 328 7.07 -12.20 -9.07
N ILE A 329 7.88 -11.81 -8.10
CA ILE A 329 9.06 -10.96 -8.30
C ILE A 329 10.32 -11.82 -8.16
N VAL A 330 11.15 -11.80 -9.19
CA VAL A 330 12.32 -12.66 -9.31
C VAL A 330 13.59 -11.80 -9.37
N GLU A 331 14.44 -11.87 -8.35
CA GLU A 331 15.79 -11.32 -8.44
C GLU A 331 16.67 -12.25 -9.28
N ALA A 332 17.11 -11.75 -10.43
CA ALA A 332 18.02 -12.45 -11.32
C ALA A 332 19.45 -11.95 -11.13
N ASP A 333 20.36 -12.91 -11.00
CA ASP A 333 21.82 -12.78 -10.92
C ASP A 333 22.46 -12.10 -9.70
N GLY A 334 23.63 -12.60 -9.31
CA GLY A 334 24.48 -11.99 -8.28
C GLY A 334 25.32 -10.81 -8.79
N ALA A 335 25.48 -9.79 -7.95
CA ALA A 335 26.37 -8.64 -8.21
C ALA A 335 27.28 -8.26 -7.02
N LYS A 336 27.24 -9.03 -5.92
CA LYS A 336 28.01 -8.78 -4.68
C LYS A 336 27.97 -7.33 -4.16
N GLY A 337 26.82 -6.66 -4.27
CA GLY A 337 26.62 -5.31 -3.76
C GLY A 337 27.24 -4.18 -4.61
N LYS A 338 27.83 -4.49 -5.76
CA LYS A 338 28.37 -3.50 -6.71
C LYS A 338 27.25 -2.72 -7.41
N ASP A 339 27.60 -1.58 -7.99
CA ASP A 339 26.65 -0.63 -8.57
C ASP A 339 26.27 -0.95 -10.01
N ILE A 340 27.20 -1.56 -10.76
CA ILE A 340 27.02 -1.88 -12.18
C ILE A 340 27.68 -3.21 -12.53
N LYS A 341 27.17 -3.88 -13.57
CA LYS A 341 27.76 -5.11 -14.09
C LYS A 341 27.44 -5.31 -15.58
N ILE A 342 28.24 -6.16 -16.22
CA ILE A 342 27.87 -6.86 -17.45
C ILE A 342 27.48 -8.30 -17.09
N PRO A 343 26.41 -8.86 -17.66
CA PRO A 343 26.07 -10.26 -17.44
C PRO A 343 27.14 -11.18 -18.06
N ALA A 344 27.56 -12.21 -17.31
CA ALA A 344 28.38 -13.28 -17.88
C ALA A 344 27.60 -14.13 -18.90
N ALA A 345 28.25 -15.06 -19.59
CA ALA A 345 27.62 -15.93 -20.59
C ALA A 345 26.31 -16.59 -20.11
N HIS A 346 26.28 -17.09 -18.87
CA HIS A 346 25.12 -17.75 -18.24
C HIS A 346 24.12 -16.81 -17.56
N GLU A 347 24.41 -15.51 -17.51
CA GLU A 347 23.53 -14.46 -16.95
C GLU A 347 22.91 -13.62 -18.10
N PRO A 348 21.77 -12.95 -17.90
CA PRO A 348 20.88 -13.13 -16.77
C PRO A 348 20.05 -14.41 -16.88
N VAL A 349 19.77 -15.06 -15.75
CA VAL A 349 18.79 -16.16 -15.68
C VAL A 349 17.40 -15.54 -15.51
N ILE A 350 16.79 -15.17 -16.63
CA ILE A 350 15.41 -14.62 -16.69
C ILE A 350 14.42 -15.78 -16.75
N PHE A 351 13.39 -15.69 -15.91
CA PHE A 351 12.36 -16.72 -15.85
C PHE A 351 11.53 -16.79 -17.15
N PRO A 352 11.22 -17.99 -17.67
CA PRO A 352 10.33 -18.12 -18.82
C PRO A 352 8.93 -17.56 -18.53
N GLY A 353 8.43 -16.68 -19.40
CA GLY A 353 7.13 -16.05 -19.20
C GLY A 353 7.17 -14.78 -18.33
N THR A 354 8.35 -14.24 -18.03
CA THR A 354 8.49 -12.89 -17.46
C THR A 354 7.78 -11.86 -18.35
N ASP A 355 6.84 -11.12 -17.76
CA ASP A 355 6.08 -10.05 -18.41
C ASP A 355 6.92 -8.77 -18.51
N ILE A 356 7.62 -8.44 -17.43
CA ILE A 356 8.42 -7.22 -17.28
C ILE A 356 9.81 -7.54 -16.76
N VAL A 357 10.84 -7.04 -17.45
CA VAL A 357 12.22 -7.04 -16.97
C VAL A 357 12.61 -5.62 -16.55
N ILE A 358 13.09 -5.48 -15.32
CA ILE A 358 13.60 -4.24 -14.76
C ILE A 358 15.12 -4.36 -14.63
N GLY A 359 15.84 -3.62 -15.46
CA GLY A 359 17.30 -3.52 -15.36
C GLY A 359 17.71 -2.46 -14.35
N VAL A 360 18.49 -2.83 -13.33
CA VAL A 360 18.89 -1.92 -12.26
C VAL A 360 20.38 -1.55 -12.36
N PHE A 361 20.67 -0.27 -12.13
CA PHE A 361 21.99 0.26 -11.84
C PHE A 361 21.99 1.14 -10.59
N GLY A 362 23.15 1.26 -9.95
CA GLY A 362 23.42 2.27 -8.93
C GLY A 362 24.05 3.51 -9.55
N TYR A 363 23.44 4.68 -9.35
CA TYR A 363 24.00 5.97 -9.73
C TYR A 363 25.42 6.24 -9.18
N PRO A 364 25.81 5.78 -7.97
CA PRO A 364 27.17 5.97 -7.46
C PRO A 364 28.28 5.39 -8.34
N ALA A 365 27.97 4.56 -9.34
CA ALA A 365 28.95 4.13 -10.33
C ALA A 365 29.53 5.31 -11.14
N VAL A 366 28.72 6.34 -11.43
CA VAL A 366 29.13 7.47 -12.27
C VAL A 366 30.20 8.28 -11.56
N GLY A 367 31.36 8.41 -12.19
CA GLY A 367 32.52 9.14 -11.68
C GLY A 367 33.52 8.30 -10.87
N HIS A 368 33.17 7.07 -10.50
CA HIS A 368 34.10 6.08 -9.93
C HIS A 368 34.78 5.26 -11.03
N SER A 369 35.89 4.59 -10.69
CA SER A 369 36.55 3.69 -11.62
C SER A 369 35.73 2.42 -11.85
N ILE A 370 35.99 1.74 -12.96
CA ILE A 370 35.37 0.44 -13.27
C ILE A 370 35.71 -0.60 -12.19
N GLU A 371 36.91 -0.56 -11.63
CA GLU A 371 37.34 -1.43 -10.53
C GLU A 371 36.56 -1.20 -9.23
N GLU A 372 36.32 0.07 -8.88
CA GLU A 372 35.60 0.45 -7.67
C GLU A 372 34.11 0.07 -7.76
N ALA A 373 33.45 0.41 -8.86
CA ALA A 373 31.99 0.33 -8.97
C ALA A 373 31.49 -0.95 -9.65
N GLY A 374 32.31 -1.59 -10.48
CA GLY A 374 31.92 -2.71 -11.34
C GLY A 374 32.00 -4.08 -10.65
N PHE A 375 31.04 -4.95 -10.97
CA PHE A 375 31.17 -6.38 -10.74
C PHE A 375 31.85 -7.05 -11.94
N ARG A 376 32.94 -7.79 -11.70
CA ARG A 376 33.84 -8.35 -12.73
C ARG A 376 34.43 -7.22 -13.61
N PRO A 377 35.26 -6.34 -13.02
CA PRO A 377 35.67 -5.09 -13.65
C PRO A 377 36.39 -5.28 -14.99
N GLU A 378 37.15 -6.35 -15.17
CA GLU A 378 37.85 -6.65 -16.42
C GLU A 378 36.89 -6.89 -17.58
N MET A 379 35.76 -7.57 -17.31
CA MET A 379 34.72 -7.82 -18.31
C MET A 379 33.95 -6.54 -18.65
N LEU A 380 33.66 -5.72 -17.64
CA LEU A 380 33.02 -4.41 -17.83
C LEU A 380 33.94 -3.47 -18.63
N ALA A 381 35.23 -3.44 -18.31
CA ALA A 381 36.25 -2.67 -19.01
C ALA A 381 36.38 -3.09 -20.48
N ALA A 382 36.47 -4.40 -20.74
CA ALA A 382 36.51 -4.95 -22.10
C ALA A 382 35.26 -4.58 -22.91
N PHE A 383 34.07 -4.68 -22.31
CA PHE A 383 32.81 -4.31 -22.97
C PHE A 383 32.74 -2.81 -23.31
N LEU A 384 33.23 -1.94 -22.42
CA LEU A 384 33.23 -0.49 -22.62
C LEU A 384 34.40 0.01 -23.47
N GLY A 385 35.37 -0.85 -23.80
CA GLY A 385 36.61 -0.44 -24.47
C GLY A 385 37.47 0.50 -23.64
N LYS A 386 37.51 0.29 -22.32
CA LYS A 386 38.22 1.12 -21.32
C LYS A 386 39.19 0.30 -20.48
N GLY A 387 40.09 0.96 -19.77
CA GLY A 387 40.86 0.39 -18.66
C GLY A 387 40.06 0.32 -17.35
N THR A 388 40.41 -0.58 -16.44
CA THR A 388 39.70 -0.77 -15.16
C THR A 388 39.77 0.45 -14.22
N GLU A 389 40.82 1.25 -14.34
CA GLU A 389 41.03 2.49 -13.57
C GLU A 389 40.30 3.69 -14.18
N GLU A 390 39.77 3.56 -15.41
CA GLU A 390 39.04 4.65 -16.04
C GLU A 390 37.67 4.87 -15.41
N LYS A 391 37.26 6.13 -15.38
CA LYS A 391 35.98 6.53 -14.79
C LYS A 391 34.81 6.13 -15.67
N ILE A 392 33.78 5.59 -15.01
CA ILE A 392 32.48 5.35 -15.61
C ILE A 392 31.77 6.70 -15.80
N LYS A 393 31.30 6.92 -17.02
CA LYS A 393 30.52 8.09 -17.43
C LYS A 393 29.05 7.73 -17.57
N TRP A 394 28.19 8.73 -17.62
CA TRP A 394 26.76 8.55 -17.81
C TRP A 394 26.44 7.82 -19.13
N GLU A 395 27.17 8.13 -20.19
CA GLU A 395 26.98 7.51 -21.51
C GLU A 395 27.30 6.01 -21.51
N ASP A 396 28.20 5.56 -20.61
CA ASP A 396 28.50 4.13 -20.46
C ASP A 396 27.30 3.39 -19.88
N LEU A 397 26.61 3.97 -18.89
CA LEU A 397 25.40 3.37 -18.31
C LEU A 397 24.31 3.25 -19.38
N LEU A 398 24.11 4.30 -20.19
CA LEU A 398 23.15 4.28 -21.29
C LEU A 398 23.50 3.23 -22.34
N TYR A 399 24.78 3.09 -22.67
CA TYR A 399 25.26 2.08 -23.61
C TYR A 399 24.98 0.66 -23.09
N ILE A 400 25.28 0.39 -21.82
CA ILE A 400 25.02 -0.91 -21.20
C ILE A 400 23.51 -1.19 -21.09
N ALA A 401 22.71 -0.20 -20.69
CA ALA A 401 21.26 -0.27 -20.63
C ALA A 401 20.61 -0.61 -21.99
N GLY A 402 21.19 -0.09 -23.08
CA GLY A 402 20.67 -0.27 -24.43
C GLY A 402 21.10 -1.56 -25.12
N SER A 403 22.12 -2.27 -24.61
CA SER A 403 22.77 -3.38 -25.31
C SER A 403 22.18 -4.75 -24.99
N ASP A 404 21.99 -5.57 -26.04
CA ASP A 404 21.60 -6.99 -25.97
C ASP A 404 22.70 -7.89 -25.38
N GLU A 405 23.93 -7.38 -25.27
CA GLU A 405 25.03 -8.03 -24.54
C GLU A 405 25.18 -7.46 -23.12
N GLY A 406 24.53 -6.32 -22.86
CA GLY A 406 24.46 -5.64 -21.58
C GLY A 406 23.18 -5.97 -20.81
N LEU A 407 22.46 -4.95 -20.34
CA LEU A 407 21.34 -5.12 -19.42
C LEU A 407 20.06 -5.64 -20.11
N LYS A 408 19.98 -5.57 -21.45
CA LYS A 408 18.89 -6.17 -22.25
C LYS A 408 19.12 -7.61 -22.65
N LYS A 409 20.25 -8.22 -22.25
CA LYS A 409 20.56 -9.60 -22.60
C LYS A 409 19.44 -10.55 -22.19
N ASN A 410 19.01 -11.38 -23.15
CA ASN A 410 17.94 -12.36 -23.03
C ASN A 410 16.54 -11.80 -22.70
N VAL A 411 16.31 -10.49 -22.81
CA VAL A 411 14.99 -9.90 -22.57
C VAL A 411 14.07 -10.16 -23.77
N LYS A 412 12.88 -10.71 -23.50
CA LYS A 412 11.88 -11.07 -24.54
C LYS A 412 10.55 -10.32 -24.41
N GLY A 413 10.34 -9.58 -23.33
CA GLY A 413 9.09 -8.89 -22.98
C GLY A 413 9.28 -7.39 -22.78
N SER A 414 8.43 -6.80 -21.94
CA SER A 414 8.57 -5.39 -21.55
C SER A 414 9.89 -5.18 -20.82
N TYR A 415 10.55 -4.05 -21.08
CA TYR A 415 11.84 -3.72 -20.51
C TYR A 415 11.86 -2.28 -20.04
N THR A 416 12.34 -2.06 -18.83
CA THR A 416 12.61 -0.71 -18.31
C THR A 416 13.90 -0.69 -17.52
N VAL A 417 14.49 0.49 -17.41
CA VAL A 417 15.73 0.69 -16.65
C VAL A 417 15.43 1.53 -15.42
N LEU A 418 16.03 1.14 -14.29
CA LEU A 418 15.98 1.84 -13.02
C LEU A 418 17.40 2.24 -12.61
N ILE A 419 17.61 3.54 -12.45
CA ILE A 419 18.80 4.11 -11.84
C ILE A 419 18.46 4.42 -10.38
N ASN A 420 19.04 3.65 -9.47
CA ASN A 420 18.84 3.77 -8.03
C ASN A 420 19.92 4.65 -7.38
N ARG A 421 19.65 5.21 -6.20
CA ARG A 421 20.57 6.05 -5.42
C ARG A 421 20.96 7.37 -6.11
N VAL A 422 20.02 7.95 -6.86
CA VAL A 422 20.21 9.22 -7.56
C VAL A 422 20.19 10.39 -6.55
N PRO A 423 21.17 11.31 -6.56
CA PRO A 423 21.11 12.45 -5.66
C PRO A 423 19.89 13.33 -5.93
N VAL A 424 19.22 13.78 -4.87
CA VAL A 424 18.05 14.65 -4.93
C VAL A 424 18.34 15.86 -5.82
N GLY A 425 17.46 16.13 -6.79
CA GLY A 425 17.60 17.26 -7.71
C GLY A 425 18.73 17.13 -8.74
N ARG A 426 19.39 15.97 -8.87
CA ARG A 426 20.32 15.67 -9.98
C ARG A 426 19.75 14.60 -10.88
N PHE A 427 19.08 15.03 -11.95
CA PHE A 427 18.73 14.15 -13.05
C PHE A 427 19.77 14.30 -14.15
N PRO A 428 20.46 13.22 -14.55
CA PRO A 428 21.39 13.26 -15.66
C PRO A 428 20.70 13.68 -16.95
N ASP A 429 21.37 14.52 -17.74
CA ASP A 429 20.89 14.90 -19.06
C ASP A 429 21.04 13.73 -20.05
N GLY A 430 19.99 13.48 -20.84
CA GLY A 430 20.01 12.50 -21.92
C GLY A 430 19.75 11.05 -21.49
N GLY A 431 19.27 10.26 -22.44
CA GLY A 431 18.80 8.88 -22.25
C GLY A 431 17.37 8.70 -22.78
N PRO A 432 16.89 7.45 -22.93
CA PRO A 432 15.50 7.17 -23.27
C PRO A 432 14.53 7.75 -22.23
N GLU A 433 13.37 8.26 -22.66
CA GLU A 433 12.30 8.76 -21.76
C GLU A 433 11.76 7.69 -20.80
N GLU A 434 12.09 6.42 -21.06
CA GLU A 434 11.64 5.29 -20.27
C GLU A 434 12.51 4.99 -19.04
N ILE A 435 13.69 5.62 -18.88
CA ILE A 435 14.54 5.44 -17.70
C ILE A 435 13.83 6.00 -16.46
N ILE A 436 13.78 5.17 -15.43
CA ILE A 436 13.29 5.49 -14.10
C ILE A 436 14.47 5.90 -13.22
N PHE A 437 14.33 7.03 -12.53
CA PHE A 437 15.30 7.53 -11.56
C PHE A 437 14.69 7.44 -10.16
N CYS A 438 15.47 6.94 -9.20
CA CYS A 438 15.05 6.74 -7.83
C CYS A 438 16.11 7.30 -6.88
N GLU A 439 15.74 8.20 -5.97
CA GLU A 439 16.73 8.93 -5.17
C GLU A 439 17.40 8.03 -4.12
N GLN A 440 16.63 7.19 -3.42
CA GLN A 440 17.16 6.14 -2.56
C GLN A 440 16.08 5.12 -2.23
N ILE A 441 16.26 3.87 -2.66
CA ILE A 441 15.46 2.78 -2.12
C ILE A 441 16.08 2.37 -0.77
N GLU A 442 15.58 2.91 0.35
CA GLU A 442 15.91 2.38 1.68
C GLU A 442 15.02 1.18 2.02
N ILE A 443 15.63 0.08 2.45
CA ILE A 443 14.88 -0.95 3.18
C ILE A 443 14.73 -0.40 4.60
N VAL A 444 13.50 -0.09 5.02
CA VAL A 444 13.16 0.06 6.45
C VAL A 444 13.28 -1.32 7.11
N SER A 445 14.51 -1.82 7.26
CA SER A 445 14.94 -2.94 8.09
C SER A 445 16.44 -3.27 7.87
N GLU A 446 17.33 -2.29 7.89
CA GLU A 446 18.76 -2.53 8.12
C GLU A 446 19.34 -1.50 9.10
N LYS A 447 18.67 -1.32 10.25
CA LYS A 447 19.40 -1.05 11.50
C LYS A 447 19.64 -2.40 12.17
N ASN A 448 20.64 -3.12 11.70
CA ASN A 448 21.34 -4.12 12.49
C ASN A 448 22.83 -3.95 12.23
N ASP A 449 23.53 -3.49 13.27
CA ASP A 449 24.92 -3.79 13.60
C ASP A 449 25.87 -3.97 12.42
N ARG A 450 26.33 -2.83 11.87
CA ARG A 450 27.75 -2.70 11.50
C ARG A 450 28.50 -2.24 12.74
N ALA A 451 28.68 -3.15 13.69
CA ALA A 451 29.76 -3.05 14.66
C ALA A 451 30.91 -3.91 14.13
N ASP A 452 32.03 -3.23 13.87
CA ASP A 452 33.42 -3.71 13.71
C ASP A 452 33.69 -5.16 13.27
#